data_AF-A0A8H4LVX5-F1
#
_entry.id   AF-A0A8H4LVX5-F1
#
_cell.length_a   1.000
_cell.length_b   1.000
_cell.length_c   1.000
_cell.angle_alpha   90.00
_cell.angle_beta   90.00
_cell.angle_gamma   90.00
#
_symmetry.space_group_name_H-M   'P 1'
#
loop_
_entity.id
_entity.type
_entity.pdbx_description
1 polymer ?
#
loop_
_entity_poly.entity_id
_entity_poly.type
_entity_poly.pdbx_seq_one_letter_code
_entity_poly.pdbx_strand_id
1 'polypeptide(L)'
;MHSPQRTARVANSPVRDMNFAKGSADKAEQDIINAEQDIINALSAISALDPDDGESDESLAHDSASVLGLAMKRWLARDPDTMDSRIYYRLEQNYIEDDVSLEALWYDEDFATVEALQDACAQLPVDVFLAHLEKGQMSICEPKMYCPGDKYGGYDPVEPTYKVMELFDLLGRIVTEDLLLPYESSLLRDCFLDEEVDEEECGDLEDIETWVTSYYRMTAVIIVPRASVASFLNPNDLV
;
A
#
# COMPACT_ATOMS: atom_id res chain seq x y z
N MET A 1 9.43 -20.76 75.66
CA MET A 1 9.52 -21.22 74.26
C MET A 1 8.20 -20.93 73.57
N HIS A 2 8.10 -19.84 72.81
CA HIS A 2 7.01 -19.61 71.86
C HIS A 2 7.54 -18.75 70.71
N SER A 3 7.47 -19.29 69.49
CA SER A 3 7.86 -18.63 68.24
C SER A 3 6.80 -17.62 67.77
N PRO A 4 7.17 -16.52 67.11
CA PRO A 4 6.21 -15.70 66.37
C PRO A 4 6.16 -16.12 64.88
N GLN A 5 4.94 -16.14 64.33
CA GLN A 5 4.63 -16.44 62.94
C GLN A 5 5.02 -15.29 62.01
N ARG A 6 5.65 -15.61 60.86
CA ARG A 6 5.79 -14.71 59.70
C ARG A 6 4.47 -14.71 58.91
N THR A 7 3.81 -13.58 58.79
CA THR A 7 2.79 -13.34 57.76
C THR A 7 3.47 -12.83 56.49
N ALA A 8 3.47 -13.65 55.44
CA ALA A 8 3.86 -13.25 54.09
C ALA A 8 2.80 -12.33 53.48
N ARG A 9 3.22 -11.17 52.96
CA ARG A 9 2.39 -10.37 52.05
C ARG A 9 2.30 -11.11 50.72
N VAL A 10 1.09 -11.51 50.35
CA VAL A 10 0.77 -11.98 49.00
C VAL A 10 0.85 -10.77 48.07
N ALA A 11 1.78 -10.80 47.12
CA ALA A 11 1.84 -9.84 46.03
C ALA A 11 0.63 -10.07 45.11
N ASN A 12 -0.15 -9.01 44.85
CA ASN A 12 -1.25 -9.06 43.90
C ASN A 12 -0.72 -9.20 42.46
N SER A 13 -1.43 -10.02 41.70
CA SER A 13 -1.14 -10.55 40.36
C SER A 13 -0.90 -9.53 39.22
N PRO A 14 -0.14 -9.90 38.17
CA PRO A 14 0.19 -9.09 36.98
C PRO A 14 -0.92 -9.04 35.90
N VAL A 15 -2.13 -9.52 36.20
CA VAL A 15 -3.20 -9.71 35.21
C VAL A 15 -3.86 -8.39 34.78
N ARG A 16 -3.83 -7.35 35.62
CA ARG A 16 -4.41 -6.04 35.28
C ARG A 16 -3.57 -5.26 34.26
N ASP A 17 -2.25 -5.39 34.31
CA ASP A 17 -1.34 -4.65 33.43
C ASP A 17 -1.37 -5.21 31.99
N MET A 18 -1.54 -6.53 31.83
CA MET A 18 -1.63 -7.16 30.51
C MET A 18 -2.91 -6.79 29.74
N ASN A 19 -4.05 -6.65 30.42
CA ASN A 19 -5.30 -6.26 29.75
C ASN A 19 -5.32 -4.78 29.35
N PHE A 20 -4.63 -3.91 30.10
CA PHE A 20 -4.48 -2.50 29.77
C PHE A 20 -3.51 -2.30 28.59
N ALA A 21 -2.39 -3.03 28.59
CA ALA A 21 -1.43 -2.99 27.50
C ALA A 21 -2.05 -3.50 26.19
N LYS A 22 -2.80 -4.61 26.24
CA LYS A 22 -3.50 -5.16 25.06
C LYS A 22 -4.54 -4.19 24.50
N GLY A 23 -5.42 -3.63 25.34
CA GLY A 23 -6.42 -2.66 24.89
C GLY A 23 -5.83 -1.35 24.36
N SER A 24 -4.60 -0.99 24.76
CA SER A 24 -3.89 0.16 24.21
C SER A 24 -3.24 -0.15 22.86
N ALA A 25 -2.74 -1.38 22.66
CA ALA A 25 -2.17 -1.83 21.39
C ALA A 25 -3.25 -1.96 20.32
N ASP A 26 -4.36 -2.63 20.63
CA ASP A 26 -5.50 -2.80 19.71
C ASP A 26 -6.07 -1.44 19.26
N LYS A 27 -6.04 -0.43 20.14
CA LYS A 27 -6.45 0.94 19.80
C LYS A 27 -5.45 1.62 18.86
N ALA A 28 -4.15 1.50 19.12
CA ALA A 28 -3.11 2.13 18.31
C ALA A 28 -3.11 1.56 16.88
N GLU A 29 -3.28 0.25 16.75
CA GLU A 29 -3.44 -0.43 15.45
C GLU A 29 -4.67 0.09 14.70
N GLN A 30 -5.82 0.19 15.37
CA GLN A 30 -7.03 0.74 14.76
C GLN A 30 -6.88 2.21 14.35
N ASP A 31 -6.21 3.03 15.17
CA ASP A 31 -5.96 4.44 14.86
C ASP A 31 -5.06 4.60 13.61
N ILE A 32 -4.14 3.66 13.35
CA ILE A 32 -3.31 3.61 12.13
C ILE A 32 -4.15 3.24 10.91
N ILE A 33 -4.95 2.18 11.00
CA ILE A 33 -5.86 1.76 9.92
C ILE A 33 -6.78 2.92 9.52
N ASN A 34 -7.31 3.63 10.53
CA ASN A 34 -8.15 4.80 10.28
C ASN A 34 -7.36 5.92 9.59
N ALA A 35 -6.10 6.16 9.97
CA ALA A 35 -5.27 7.19 9.34
C ALA A 35 -4.92 6.86 7.88
N GLU A 36 -4.63 5.59 7.57
CA GLU A 36 -4.41 5.14 6.19
C GLU A 36 -5.68 5.30 5.34
N GLN A 37 -6.84 4.91 5.89
CA GLN A 37 -8.12 5.12 5.22
C GLN A 37 -8.44 6.60 5.03
N ASP A 38 -8.15 7.46 6.02
CA ASP A 38 -8.31 8.91 5.91
C ASP A 38 -7.44 9.49 4.77
N ILE A 39 -6.21 8.98 4.60
CA ILE A 39 -5.31 9.38 3.50
C ILE A 39 -5.91 8.99 2.15
N ILE A 40 -6.32 7.73 1.99
CA ILE A 40 -6.92 7.23 0.75
C ILE A 40 -8.18 8.00 0.40
N ASN A 41 -9.08 8.21 1.37
CA ASN A 41 -10.32 8.94 1.18
C ASN A 41 -10.06 10.39 0.76
N ALA A 42 -9.05 11.05 1.35
CA ALA A 42 -8.69 12.41 0.98
C ALA A 42 -8.12 12.49 -0.44
N LEU A 43 -7.28 11.54 -0.85
CA LEU A 43 -6.74 11.46 -2.20
C LEU A 43 -7.82 11.19 -3.24
N SER A 44 -8.71 10.22 -3.00
CA SER A 44 -9.86 9.96 -3.86
C SER A 44 -10.82 11.15 -3.95
N ALA A 45 -10.99 11.92 -2.87
CA ALA A 45 -11.80 13.14 -2.90
C ALA A 45 -11.17 14.24 -3.77
N ILE A 46 -9.84 14.37 -3.77
CA ILE A 46 -9.12 15.32 -4.62
C ILE A 46 -9.20 14.90 -6.09
N SER A 47 -8.99 13.61 -6.38
CA SER A 47 -9.07 13.08 -7.75
C SER A 47 -10.45 13.26 -8.38
N ALA A 48 -11.52 13.25 -7.56
CA ALA A 48 -12.90 13.39 -8.04
C ALA A 48 -13.34 14.84 -8.31
N LEU A 49 -12.48 15.84 -8.08
CA LEU A 49 -12.81 17.25 -8.34
C LEU A 49 -12.67 17.57 -9.83
N ASP A 50 -13.64 18.32 -10.38
CA ASP A 50 -13.58 18.75 -11.77
C ASP A 50 -12.83 20.09 -11.87
N PRO A 51 -11.70 20.16 -12.58
CA PRO A 51 -10.92 21.38 -12.69
C PRO A 51 -11.65 22.55 -13.37
N ASP A 52 -12.77 22.30 -14.09
CA ASP A 52 -13.57 23.35 -14.75
C ASP A 52 -14.71 23.90 -13.87
N ASP A 53 -15.01 23.29 -12.71
CA ASP A 53 -16.16 23.62 -11.84
C ASP A 53 -15.83 24.61 -10.69
N GLY A 54 -15.22 25.75 -11.01
CA GLY A 54 -15.29 27.01 -10.23
C GLY A 54 -14.90 27.02 -8.73
N GLU A 55 -15.43 28.00 -7.97
CA GLU A 55 -15.06 28.32 -6.56
C GLU A 55 -15.48 27.28 -5.51
N SER A 56 -16.43 26.40 -5.80
CA SER A 56 -16.88 25.35 -4.87
C SER A 56 -15.85 24.24 -4.70
N ASP A 57 -15.18 23.88 -5.79
CA ASP A 57 -14.22 22.78 -5.81
C ASP A 57 -12.87 23.23 -5.24
N GLU A 58 -12.52 24.52 -5.34
CA GLU A 58 -11.34 25.09 -4.66
C GLU A 58 -11.45 24.97 -3.13
N SER A 59 -12.63 25.23 -2.55
CA SER A 59 -12.84 25.08 -1.10
C SER A 59 -12.76 23.62 -0.67
N LEU A 60 -13.31 22.72 -1.47
CA LEU A 60 -13.28 21.28 -1.21
C LEU A 60 -11.87 20.71 -1.35
N ALA A 61 -11.09 21.17 -2.33
CA ALA A 61 -9.68 20.84 -2.50
C ALA A 61 -8.87 21.29 -1.28
N HIS A 62 -9.10 22.51 -0.79
CA HIS A 62 -8.42 23.03 0.39
C HIS A 62 -8.73 22.22 1.65
N ASP A 63 -10.01 21.88 1.86
CA ASP A 63 -10.43 21.06 2.99
C ASP A 63 -9.83 19.64 2.90
N SER A 64 -9.84 19.04 1.71
CA SER A 64 -9.29 17.70 1.46
C SER A 64 -7.77 17.67 1.66
N ALA A 65 -7.05 18.69 1.18
CA ALA A 65 -5.60 18.82 1.41
C ALA A 65 -5.26 19.01 2.90
N SER A 66 -6.10 19.72 3.66
CA SER A 66 -5.96 19.87 5.11
C SER A 66 -6.17 18.53 5.84
N VAL A 67 -7.19 17.75 5.43
CA VAL A 67 -7.43 16.40 5.93
C VAL A 67 -6.24 15.49 5.61
N LEU A 68 -5.76 15.50 4.36
CA LEU A 68 -4.60 14.73 3.92
C LEU A 68 -3.37 15.04 4.79
N GLY A 69 -3.04 16.32 4.98
CA GLY A 69 -1.91 16.72 5.81
C GLY A 69 -2.04 16.31 7.28
N LEU A 70 -3.25 16.30 7.84
CA LEU A 70 -3.50 15.83 9.20
C LEU A 70 -3.38 14.30 9.31
N ALA A 71 -3.93 13.58 8.34
CA ALA A 71 -3.89 12.12 8.28
C ALA A 71 -2.45 11.62 8.10
N MET A 72 -1.69 12.25 7.20
CA MET A 72 -0.25 11.99 7.01
C MET A 72 0.56 12.20 8.29
N LYS A 73 0.29 13.25 9.07
CA LYS A 73 0.97 13.47 10.36
C LYS A 73 0.65 12.40 11.39
N ARG A 74 -0.61 11.94 11.44
CA ARG A 74 -1.03 10.85 12.34
C ARG A 74 -0.37 9.54 11.93
N TRP A 75 -0.39 9.24 10.65
CA TRP A 75 0.27 8.08 10.07
C TRP A 75 1.77 8.08 10.37
N LEU A 76 2.47 9.21 10.25
CA LEU A 76 3.90 9.32 10.58
C LEU A 76 4.24 9.27 12.06
N ALA A 77 3.28 9.55 12.94
CA ALA A 77 3.48 9.46 14.38
C ALA A 77 3.46 8.00 14.91
N ARG A 78 3.24 7.02 14.03
CA ARG A 78 3.21 5.59 14.36
C ARG A 78 4.60 5.03 14.67
N ASP A 79 4.61 3.86 15.31
CA ASP A 79 5.82 3.08 15.52
C ASP A 79 6.23 2.38 14.21
N PRO A 80 7.37 2.71 13.60
CA PRO A 80 7.83 2.11 12.34
C PRO A 80 8.08 0.60 12.44
N ASP A 81 8.25 0.04 13.64
CA ASP A 81 8.56 -1.38 13.83
C ASP A 81 7.31 -2.30 13.77
N THR A 82 6.11 -1.72 13.66
CA THR A 82 4.85 -2.48 13.86
C THR A 82 4.10 -2.83 12.58
N MET A 83 4.32 -2.15 11.46
CA MET A 83 3.55 -2.33 10.21
C MET A 83 4.36 -1.95 8.96
N ASP A 84 3.88 -2.39 7.79
CA ASP A 84 4.40 -1.91 6.51
C ASP A 84 4.37 -0.38 6.48
N SER A 85 5.57 0.21 6.41
CA SER A 85 5.71 1.64 6.62
C SER A 85 5.23 2.47 5.42
N ARG A 86 4.65 1.88 4.37
CA ARG A 86 4.41 2.52 3.06
C ARG A 86 2.92 2.63 2.73
N ILE A 87 2.56 3.65 1.96
CA ILE A 87 1.23 3.78 1.36
C ILE A 87 1.37 3.65 -0.15
N TYR A 88 0.45 2.88 -0.74
CA TYR A 88 0.30 2.72 -2.18
C TYR A 88 -1.05 3.33 -2.55
N TYR A 89 -1.05 4.26 -3.50
CA TYR A 89 -2.25 4.89 -4.00
C TYR A 89 -2.31 4.73 -5.50
N ARG A 90 -3.40 4.13 -5.98
CA ARG A 90 -3.66 3.90 -7.40
C ARG A 90 -3.91 5.23 -8.11
N LEU A 91 -3.24 5.45 -9.24
CA LEU A 91 -3.62 6.48 -10.20
C LEU A 91 -4.73 5.96 -11.11
N GLU A 92 -5.58 6.86 -11.59
CA GLU A 92 -6.71 6.51 -12.44
C GLU A 92 -6.24 6.03 -13.82
N GLN A 93 -5.22 6.69 -14.38
CA GLN A 93 -4.63 6.29 -15.64
C GLN A 93 -3.46 5.30 -15.45
N ASN A 94 -3.35 4.37 -16.39
CA ASN A 94 -2.16 3.53 -16.51
C ASN A 94 -1.21 4.15 -17.54
N TYR A 95 -0.19 4.83 -17.04
CA TYR A 95 0.84 5.48 -17.85
C TYR A 95 1.83 4.45 -18.41
N ILE A 96 2.49 4.79 -19.51
CA ILE A 96 3.53 3.96 -20.13
C ILE A 96 4.92 4.35 -19.61
N GLU A 97 5.91 3.46 -19.75
CA GLU A 97 7.30 3.57 -19.23
C GLU A 97 7.97 4.95 -19.43
N ASP A 98 7.72 5.62 -20.57
CA ASP A 98 8.32 6.93 -20.89
C ASP A 98 7.52 8.15 -20.38
N ASP A 99 6.27 7.96 -19.91
CA ASP A 99 5.32 9.03 -19.57
C ASP A 99 5.05 9.12 -18.05
N VAL A 100 5.90 8.55 -17.20
CA VAL A 100 5.73 8.60 -15.74
C VAL A 100 6.53 9.75 -15.12
N SER A 101 5.99 10.96 -15.18
CA SER A 101 6.54 12.12 -14.47
C SER A 101 5.42 13.07 -14.08
N LEU A 102 5.64 13.94 -13.10
CA LEU A 102 4.63 14.94 -12.72
C LEU A 102 4.26 15.85 -13.91
N GLU A 103 5.20 16.13 -14.81
CA GLU A 103 4.93 16.91 -16.03
C GLU A 103 4.06 16.14 -17.04
N ALA A 104 4.23 14.82 -17.12
CA ALA A 104 3.44 13.98 -18.01
C ALA A 104 2.00 13.77 -17.50
N LEU A 105 1.78 13.85 -16.18
CA LEU A 105 0.44 13.78 -15.59
C LEU A 105 -0.43 15.01 -15.91
N TRP A 106 0.15 16.14 -16.36
CA TRP A 106 -0.47 17.48 -16.40
C TRP A 106 -1.86 17.54 -17.03
N TYR A 107 -2.18 16.63 -17.96
CA TYR A 107 -3.43 16.66 -18.69
C TYR A 107 -4.60 15.91 -18.01
N ASP A 108 -4.34 15.19 -16.92
CA ASP A 108 -5.31 14.29 -16.29
C ASP A 108 -5.54 14.59 -14.81
N GLU A 109 -6.60 13.99 -14.24
CA GLU A 109 -7.01 14.10 -12.83
C GLU A 109 -5.90 13.71 -11.85
N ASP A 110 -5.00 12.81 -12.27
CA ASP A 110 -3.86 12.35 -11.50
C ASP A 110 -2.87 13.47 -11.17
N PHE A 111 -2.76 14.53 -11.99
CA PHE A 111 -1.88 15.67 -11.69
C PHE A 111 -2.29 16.38 -10.41
N ALA A 112 -3.58 16.73 -10.28
CA ALA A 112 -4.10 17.46 -9.11
C ALA A 112 -3.90 16.64 -7.82
N THR A 113 -4.08 15.32 -7.92
CA THR A 113 -3.87 14.40 -6.80
C THR A 113 -2.40 14.34 -6.38
N VAL A 114 -1.47 14.18 -7.33
CA VAL A 114 -0.03 14.13 -7.03
C VAL A 114 0.51 15.49 -6.57
N GLU A 115 0.03 16.59 -7.13
CA GLU A 115 0.38 17.95 -6.71
C GLU A 115 -0.08 18.22 -5.28
N ALA A 116 -1.36 17.93 -4.96
CA ALA A 116 -1.89 18.10 -3.61
C ALA A 116 -1.14 17.22 -2.59
N LEU A 117 -0.75 16.01 -2.98
CA LEU A 117 0.07 15.14 -2.15
C LEU A 117 1.48 15.71 -1.94
N GLN A 118 2.13 16.20 -2.99
CA GLN A 118 3.45 16.85 -2.89
C GLN A 118 3.38 18.04 -1.91
N ASP A 119 2.36 18.88 -2.03
CA ASP A 119 2.14 20.03 -1.16
C ASP A 119 1.87 19.62 0.30
N ALA A 120 0.98 18.65 0.52
CA ALA A 120 0.69 18.13 1.85
C ALA A 120 1.92 17.50 2.52
N CYS A 121 2.81 16.90 1.71
CA CYS A 121 4.02 16.23 2.15
C CYS A 121 5.25 17.14 2.24
N ALA A 122 5.20 18.37 1.73
CA ALA A 122 6.37 19.24 1.57
C ALA A 122 7.16 19.50 2.87
N GLN A 123 6.47 19.48 4.03
CA GLN A 123 7.08 19.68 5.34
C GLN A 123 7.15 18.40 6.19
N LEU A 124 6.80 17.26 5.61
CA LEU A 124 6.77 15.97 6.30
C LEU A 124 8.03 15.15 5.94
N PRO A 125 8.51 14.30 6.85
CA PRO A 125 9.65 13.41 6.60
C PRO A 125 9.21 12.19 5.75
N VAL A 126 8.68 12.44 4.57
CA VAL A 126 8.28 11.42 3.59
C VAL A 126 8.87 11.75 2.23
N ASP A 127 9.04 10.72 1.42
CA ASP A 127 9.40 10.83 0.02
C ASP A 127 8.27 10.19 -0.80
N VAL A 128 7.90 10.86 -1.89
CA VAL A 128 6.81 10.48 -2.79
C VAL A 128 7.42 10.06 -4.12
N PHE A 129 7.01 8.89 -4.61
CA PHE A 129 7.48 8.31 -5.86
C PHE A 129 6.29 7.97 -6.75
N LEU A 130 6.53 7.94 -8.05
CA LEU A 130 5.63 7.29 -9.01
C LEU A 130 6.15 5.88 -9.27
N ALA A 131 5.26 4.95 -9.60
CA ALA A 131 5.63 3.55 -9.77
C ALA A 131 4.75 2.83 -10.77
N HIS A 132 5.36 1.94 -11.54
CA HIS A 132 4.67 0.85 -12.21
C HIS A 132 4.64 -0.36 -11.27
N LEU A 133 3.44 -0.76 -10.86
CA LEU A 133 3.25 -1.92 -10.01
C LEU A 133 2.75 -3.10 -10.84
N GLU A 134 3.27 -4.28 -10.55
CA GLU A 134 2.78 -5.53 -11.11
C GLU A 134 2.36 -6.48 -9.99
N LYS A 135 1.21 -7.11 -10.19
CA LYS A 135 0.74 -8.26 -9.41
C LYS A 135 0.75 -9.49 -10.32
N GLY A 136 1.48 -10.53 -9.94
CA GLY A 136 1.41 -11.84 -10.58
C GLY A 136 0.52 -12.78 -9.78
N GLN A 137 -0.57 -13.26 -10.36
CA GLN A 137 -1.44 -14.28 -9.76
C GLN A 137 -1.26 -15.61 -10.49
N MET A 138 -0.47 -16.50 -9.89
CA MET A 138 -0.32 -17.86 -10.40
C MET A 138 -1.46 -18.74 -9.93
N SER A 139 -1.93 -19.61 -10.81
CA SER A 139 -2.94 -20.62 -10.58
C SER A 139 -2.52 -21.94 -11.24
N ILE A 140 -2.81 -23.06 -10.57
CA ILE A 140 -2.60 -24.40 -11.12
C ILE A 140 -3.92 -24.90 -11.70
N CYS A 141 -3.89 -25.36 -12.95
CA CYS A 141 -5.03 -25.87 -13.71
C CYS A 141 -4.94 -27.39 -13.81
N GLU A 142 -6.03 -28.08 -13.47
CA GLU A 142 -6.18 -29.50 -13.80
C GLU A 142 -6.21 -29.72 -15.33
N PRO A 143 -5.66 -30.84 -15.84
CA PRO A 143 -5.29 -31.04 -17.24
C PRO A 143 -6.48 -31.19 -18.21
N LYS A 144 -7.72 -30.97 -17.73
CA LYS A 144 -8.96 -31.09 -18.51
C LYS A 144 -9.77 -29.80 -18.61
N MET A 145 -9.27 -28.68 -18.08
CA MET A 145 -10.06 -27.45 -17.92
C MET A 145 -9.55 -26.23 -18.70
N TYR A 146 -8.45 -26.34 -19.47
CA TYR A 146 -7.98 -25.23 -20.30
C TYR A 146 -8.83 -25.08 -21.57
N CYS A 147 -9.94 -24.35 -21.45
CA CYS A 147 -10.67 -23.76 -22.57
C CYS A 147 -10.43 -22.25 -22.53
N PRO A 148 -9.82 -21.63 -23.56
CA PRO A 148 -9.73 -20.18 -23.65
C PRO A 148 -11.15 -19.58 -23.62
N GLY A 149 -11.48 -18.85 -22.56
CA GLY A 149 -12.78 -18.19 -22.39
C GLY A 149 -13.78 -18.85 -21.43
N ASP A 150 -13.48 -20.01 -20.84
CA ASP A 150 -14.38 -20.60 -19.84
C ASP A 150 -14.09 -20.06 -18.43
N LYS A 151 -15.07 -19.33 -17.90
CA LYS A 151 -15.07 -18.79 -16.56
C LYS A 151 -15.31 -19.91 -15.53
N TYR A 152 -14.38 -20.01 -14.57
CA TYR A 152 -14.48 -20.69 -13.28
C TYR A 152 -14.43 -22.23 -13.29
N GLY A 153 -13.22 -22.76 -13.07
CA GLY A 153 -12.96 -24.16 -12.77
C GLY A 153 -11.71 -24.36 -11.92
N GLY A 154 -11.87 -24.39 -10.59
CA GLY A 154 -10.96 -25.02 -9.62
C GLY A 154 -9.47 -24.68 -9.72
N TYR A 155 -9.11 -23.42 -9.47
CA TYR A 155 -7.71 -23.02 -9.25
C TYR A 155 -7.33 -23.28 -7.78
N ASP A 156 -6.17 -23.89 -7.52
CA ASP A 156 -5.49 -23.73 -6.22
C ASP A 156 -4.63 -22.46 -6.33
N PRO A 157 -5.07 -21.32 -5.77
CA PRO A 157 -4.36 -20.07 -5.95
C PRO A 157 -3.04 -20.12 -5.16
N VAL A 158 -1.94 -19.91 -5.86
CA VAL A 158 -0.64 -19.65 -5.24
C VAL A 158 -0.66 -18.23 -4.68
N GLU A 159 0.09 -17.97 -3.62
CA GLU A 159 0.24 -16.61 -3.08
C GLU A 159 0.71 -15.67 -4.20
N PRO A 160 0.01 -14.54 -4.44
CA PRO A 160 0.39 -13.62 -5.50
C PRO A 160 1.72 -12.95 -5.18
N THR A 161 2.46 -12.65 -6.25
CA THR A 161 3.66 -11.84 -6.18
C THR A 161 3.31 -10.39 -6.45
N TYR A 162 4.00 -9.48 -5.76
CA TYR A 162 3.90 -8.05 -6.01
C TYR A 162 5.30 -7.49 -6.26
N LYS A 163 5.44 -6.60 -7.23
CA LYS A 163 6.69 -5.88 -7.48
C LYS A 163 6.45 -4.46 -7.96
N VAL A 164 7.44 -3.61 -7.73
CA VAL A 164 7.64 -2.39 -8.50
C VAL A 164 8.46 -2.78 -9.71
N MET A 165 7.87 -2.67 -10.91
CA MET A 165 8.58 -2.80 -12.18
C MET A 165 9.63 -1.70 -12.29
N GLU A 166 9.17 -0.46 -12.14
CA GLU A 166 9.96 0.75 -12.25
C GLU A 166 9.48 1.75 -11.20
N LEU A 167 10.42 2.36 -10.49
CA LEU A 167 10.18 3.41 -9.51
C LEU A 167 10.77 4.71 -10.04
N PHE A 168 9.99 5.78 -10.06
CA PHE A 168 10.40 7.09 -10.55
C PHE A 168 10.34 8.12 -9.44
N ASP A 169 11.26 9.08 -9.46
CA ASP A 169 11.02 10.34 -8.78
C ASP A 169 9.96 11.17 -9.52
N LEU A 170 9.48 12.25 -8.89
CA LEU A 170 8.45 13.10 -9.50
C LEU A 170 8.92 13.82 -10.79
N LEU A 171 10.22 13.80 -11.10
CA LEU A 171 10.77 14.34 -12.35
C LEU A 171 10.83 13.27 -13.46
N GLY A 172 10.35 12.05 -13.20
CA GLY A 172 10.37 10.93 -14.12
C GLY A 172 11.73 10.25 -14.27
N ARG A 173 12.64 10.45 -13.32
CA ARG A 173 13.92 9.72 -13.33
C ARG A 173 13.74 8.39 -12.60
N ILE A 174 14.14 7.31 -13.26
CA ILE A 174 14.17 5.98 -12.64
C ILE A 174 15.11 5.99 -11.44
N VAL A 175 14.57 5.61 -10.28
CA VAL A 175 15.24 5.47 -8.99
C VAL A 175 15.71 4.03 -8.80
N THR A 176 14.85 3.05 -9.11
CA THR A 176 15.15 1.62 -9.08
C THR A 176 14.15 0.86 -9.94
N GLU A 177 14.47 -0.39 -10.26
CA GLU A 177 13.66 -1.31 -11.03
C GLU A 177 13.60 -2.67 -10.31
N ASP A 178 12.63 -3.52 -10.67
CA ASP A 178 12.48 -4.91 -10.23
C ASP A 178 12.52 -5.11 -8.70
N LEU A 179 11.80 -4.25 -7.97
CA LEU A 179 11.73 -4.31 -6.51
C LEU A 179 10.60 -5.23 -6.05
N LEU A 180 10.93 -6.36 -5.42
CA LEU A 180 9.92 -7.24 -4.81
C LEU A 180 9.28 -6.57 -3.59
N LEU A 181 7.96 -6.66 -3.52
CA LEU A 181 7.16 -6.09 -2.45
C LEU A 181 6.63 -7.18 -1.50
N PRO A 182 6.45 -6.88 -0.21
CA PRO A 182 5.90 -7.82 0.74
C PRO A 182 4.43 -8.12 0.44
N TYR A 183 4.08 -9.41 0.42
CA TYR A 183 2.72 -9.88 0.19
C TYR A 183 1.68 -9.35 1.21
N GLU A 184 2.11 -9.05 2.45
CA GLU A 184 1.22 -8.75 3.57
C GLU A 184 0.61 -7.34 3.57
N SER A 185 0.98 -6.47 2.63
CA SER A 185 0.45 -5.09 2.58
C SER A 185 -0.98 -5.06 2.03
N SER A 186 -1.97 -4.79 2.89
CA SER A 186 -3.38 -4.68 2.47
C SER A 186 -3.62 -3.51 1.52
N LEU A 187 -2.98 -2.36 1.77
CA LEU A 187 -3.09 -1.18 0.90
C LEU A 187 -2.62 -1.47 -0.53
N LEU A 188 -1.52 -2.22 -0.66
CA LEU A 188 -1.02 -2.65 -1.96
C LEU A 188 -1.99 -3.60 -2.66
N ARG A 189 -2.63 -4.50 -1.91
CA ARG A 189 -3.66 -5.41 -2.48
C ARG A 189 -4.84 -4.63 -3.03
N ASP A 190 -5.26 -3.58 -2.32
CA ASP A 190 -6.41 -2.75 -2.69
C ASP A 190 -6.16 -1.99 -4.02
N CYS A 191 -4.91 -1.64 -4.35
CA CYS A 191 -4.57 -1.02 -5.64
C CYS A 191 -4.95 -1.86 -6.87
N PHE A 192 -4.99 -3.19 -6.74
CA PHE A 192 -5.31 -4.10 -7.85
C PHE A 192 -6.76 -4.61 -7.79
N LEU A 193 -7.61 -4.04 -6.93
CA LEU A 193 -9.03 -4.36 -6.95
C LEU A 193 -9.62 -3.92 -8.28
N ASP A 194 -10.42 -4.80 -8.88
CA ASP A 194 -11.09 -4.60 -10.17
C ASP A 194 -10.17 -4.35 -11.38
N GLU A 195 -8.86 -4.55 -11.24
CA GLU A 195 -7.92 -4.45 -12.36
C GLU A 195 -8.11 -5.60 -13.36
N GLU A 196 -8.02 -5.28 -14.65
CA GLU A 196 -8.10 -6.29 -15.70
C GLU A 196 -6.75 -7.00 -15.88
N VAL A 197 -6.80 -8.21 -16.43
CA VAL A 197 -5.58 -8.97 -16.73
C VAL A 197 -4.88 -8.30 -17.91
N ASP A 198 -3.65 -7.86 -17.69
CA ASP A 198 -2.80 -7.25 -18.72
C ASP A 198 -2.15 -8.32 -19.61
N GLU A 199 -1.64 -9.38 -18.97
CA GLU A 199 -0.90 -10.45 -19.62
C GLU A 199 -1.16 -11.80 -18.94
N GLU A 200 -1.17 -12.88 -19.71
CA GLU A 200 -1.20 -14.25 -19.17
C GLU A 200 -0.02 -15.04 -19.71
N GLU A 201 0.71 -15.68 -18.79
CA GLU A 201 1.76 -16.64 -19.10
C GLU A 201 1.31 -18.03 -18.67
N CYS A 202 1.48 -19.03 -19.54
CA CYS A 202 1.12 -20.41 -19.20
C CYS A 202 2.23 -21.39 -19.55
N GLY A 203 2.30 -22.47 -18.78
CA GLY A 203 3.27 -23.54 -19.00
C GLY A 203 2.77 -24.89 -18.51
N ASP A 204 3.35 -25.95 -19.06
CA ASP A 204 3.03 -27.33 -18.71
C ASP A 204 4.00 -27.86 -17.65
N LEU A 205 3.48 -28.41 -16.56
CA LEU A 205 4.23 -29.28 -15.65
C LEU A 205 4.13 -30.72 -16.18
N GLU A 206 5.26 -31.43 -16.25
CA GLU A 206 5.32 -32.78 -16.83
C GLU A 206 4.18 -33.68 -16.32
N ASP A 207 3.31 -34.06 -17.26
CA ASP A 207 2.24 -35.06 -17.23
C ASP A 207 0.95 -34.82 -16.42
N ILE A 208 0.75 -33.73 -15.66
CA ILE A 208 -0.48 -33.64 -14.84
C ILE A 208 -1.09 -32.23 -14.70
N GLU A 209 -0.34 -31.13 -14.76
CA GLU A 209 -0.88 -29.81 -14.41
C GLU A 209 -0.36 -28.72 -15.36
N THR A 210 -1.24 -27.81 -15.80
CA THR A 210 -0.82 -26.59 -16.49
C THR A 210 -0.83 -25.46 -15.46
N TRP A 211 0.14 -24.58 -15.44
CA TRP A 211 0.06 -23.36 -14.66
C TRP A 211 -0.27 -22.17 -15.56
N VAL A 212 -0.98 -21.21 -14.99
CA VAL A 212 -1.25 -19.92 -15.61
C VAL A 212 -0.91 -18.85 -14.59
N THR A 213 -0.14 -17.85 -15.00
CA THR A 213 0.09 -16.63 -14.25
C THR A 213 -0.58 -15.49 -14.97
N SER A 214 -1.60 -14.90 -14.35
CA SER A 214 -2.21 -13.66 -14.82
C SER A 214 -1.50 -12.48 -14.17
N TYR A 215 -0.99 -11.57 -14.98
CA TYR A 215 -0.33 -10.35 -14.56
C TYR A 215 -1.30 -9.17 -14.66
N TYR A 216 -1.30 -8.34 -13.62
CA TYR A 216 -2.06 -7.10 -13.52
C TYR A 216 -1.06 -5.97 -13.34
N ARG A 217 -1.19 -4.91 -14.14
CA ARG A 217 -0.26 -3.77 -14.13
C ARG A 217 -1.01 -2.48 -13.94
N MET A 218 -0.45 -1.56 -13.17
CA MET A 218 -1.05 -0.26 -12.91
C MET A 218 0.01 0.78 -12.53
N THR A 219 -0.33 2.05 -12.71
CA THR A 219 0.47 3.17 -12.21
C THR A 219 -0.03 3.59 -10.84
N ALA A 220 0.90 3.85 -9.94
CA ALA A 220 0.61 4.26 -8.57
C ALA A 220 1.58 5.31 -8.05
N VAL A 221 1.13 5.98 -7.00
CA VAL A 221 1.99 6.75 -6.10
C VAL A 221 2.39 5.87 -4.93
N ILE A 222 3.68 5.90 -4.58
CA ILE A 222 4.20 5.27 -3.37
C ILE A 222 4.69 6.36 -2.42
N ILE A 223 4.14 6.36 -1.20
CA ILE A 223 4.55 7.29 -0.14
C ILE A 223 5.35 6.50 0.89
N VAL A 224 6.60 6.92 1.11
CA VAL A 224 7.55 6.23 1.97
C VAL A 224 8.05 7.19 3.05
N PRO A 225 8.02 6.84 4.34
CA PRO A 225 8.70 7.61 5.38
C PRO A 225 10.18 7.68 5.05
N ARG A 226 10.76 8.88 5.09
CA ARG A 226 12.15 9.13 4.68
C ARG A 226 13.16 8.24 5.41
N ALA A 227 12.87 7.91 6.66
CA ALA A 227 13.69 7.00 7.46
C ALA A 227 13.71 5.56 6.90
N SER A 228 12.66 5.14 6.20
CA SER A 228 12.47 3.79 5.64
C SER A 228 12.85 3.68 4.16
N VAL A 229 13.19 4.78 3.48
CA VAL A 229 13.52 4.78 2.04
C VAL A 229 14.71 3.88 1.73
N ALA A 230 15.77 3.92 2.55
CA ALA A 230 16.94 3.07 2.33
C ALA A 230 16.60 1.57 2.41
N SER A 231 15.81 1.16 3.41
CA SER A 231 15.34 -0.23 3.54
C SER A 231 14.33 -0.62 2.46
N PHE A 232 13.55 0.35 1.97
CA PHE A 232 12.60 0.12 0.88
C PHE A 232 13.33 -0.16 -0.43
N LEU A 233 14.35 0.64 -0.77
CA LEU A 233 15.12 0.46 -2.00
C LEU A 233 16.08 -0.75 -1.95
N ASN A 234 16.43 -1.21 -0.74
CA ASN A 234 17.29 -2.38 -0.54
C ASN A 234 16.63 -3.39 0.42
N PRO A 235 15.58 -4.12 -0.02
CA PRO A 235 14.87 -5.06 0.84
C PRO A 235 15.75 -6.25 1.26
N ASN A 236 16.86 -6.49 0.56
CA ASN A 236 17.84 -7.53 0.88
C ASN A 236 18.78 -7.17 2.05
N ASP A 237 18.81 -5.92 2.51
CA ASP A 237 19.70 -5.45 3.59
C ASP A 237 19.08 -5.60 5.00
N LEU A 238 17.90 -6.22 5.12
CA LEU A 238 17.21 -6.45 6.40
C LEU A 238 17.53 -7.80 7.07
N VAL A 239 18.67 -8.42 6.75
CA VAL A 239 19.15 -9.70 7.32
C VAL A 239 20.19 -9.49 8.43
#